data_AF-Q7YQQ1-F1
#
_entry.id   AF-Q7YQQ1-F1
#
_cell.length_a   1.000
_cell.length_b   1.000
_cell.length_c   1.000
_cell.angle_alpha   90.00
_cell.angle_beta   90.00
_cell.angle_gamma   90.00
#
_symmetry.space_group_name_H-M   'P 1'
#
loop_
_entity.id
_entity.type
_entity.pdbx_description
1 polymer ?
#
loop_
_entity_poly.entity_id
_entity_poly.type
_entity_poly.pdbx_seq_one_letter_code
_entity_poly.pdbx_strand_id
1 'polypeptide(L)'
;NQNFSAGNNENSMEAHIGMNGEANLDFLNIPLTIPEMTLPYTTLTTPQLKDFSLWERTGLKEFLKTTKQSFDLSVNAQYKKNKDRHSIPIPLDVFYEFISQNIKSFNKHFEKGRDNALDFLTKSYNVLHVPRSLRKLSFPDFKLPRTSNNIFIPAMGNITYDFSFKSSIVTLNTNAGLYNQSNIVAHFLSSSSSFIYALQYKLEGSSSLTRKRGLKLATALSLSNKFVEGNHDSTISLTKKNMEASVTTTAKVQIPILRMNFKQELNGNTKSKPTVSSAIELKYDFNCPKLYSTAKGAVGHKLSLEGLTSYFSIESSTKGDVKGSVLSQEYSANVASEVNTYLNSKGTRSSVKLQGASKIDGIW
;
A
#
# COMPACT_ATOMS: atom_id res chain seq x y z
N ASN A 1 -15.78 5.48 -33.71
CA ASN A 1 -14.52 5.87 -34.37
C ASN A 1 -13.35 5.64 -33.44
N GLN A 2 -12.16 5.39 -33.98
CA GLN A 2 -10.94 5.19 -33.20
C GLN A 2 -9.77 5.93 -33.82
N ASN A 3 -8.91 6.51 -32.99
CA ASN A 3 -7.69 7.21 -33.36
C ASN A 3 -6.56 6.80 -32.43
N PHE A 4 -5.42 6.46 -33.00
CA PHE A 4 -4.22 6.08 -32.28
C PHE A 4 -3.05 6.86 -32.86
N SER A 5 -2.25 7.49 -32.02
CA SER A 5 -1.01 8.12 -32.45
C SER A 5 0.09 7.90 -31.41
N ALA A 6 1.32 7.78 -31.90
CA ALA A 6 2.50 7.73 -31.07
C ALA A 6 3.58 8.59 -31.72
N GLY A 7 4.27 9.39 -30.90
CA GLY A 7 5.30 10.32 -31.33
C GLY A 7 6.55 10.17 -30.48
N ASN A 8 7.71 10.30 -31.11
CA ASN A 8 8.99 10.33 -30.42
C ASN A 8 9.88 11.38 -31.09
N ASN A 9 10.32 12.37 -30.32
CA ASN A 9 11.23 13.43 -30.77
C ASN A 9 12.38 13.61 -29.75
N GLU A 10 13.26 14.58 -29.96
CA GLU A 10 14.41 14.80 -29.07
C GLU A 10 14.04 15.15 -27.61
N ASN A 11 12.85 15.72 -27.40
CA ASN A 11 12.42 16.28 -26.10
C ASN A 11 11.33 15.45 -25.41
N SER A 12 10.51 14.69 -26.15
CA SER A 12 9.39 13.92 -25.60
C SER A 12 9.11 12.61 -26.35
N MET A 13 8.43 11.70 -25.66
CA MET A 13 7.70 10.57 -26.22
C MET A 13 6.24 10.70 -25.81
N GLU A 14 5.31 10.50 -26.73
CA GLU A 14 3.88 10.73 -26.53
C GLU A 14 3.09 9.58 -27.15
N ALA A 15 1.99 9.19 -26.51
CA ALA A 15 1.04 8.23 -27.02
C ALA A 15 -0.39 8.70 -26.71
N HIS A 16 -1.24 8.68 -27.73
CA HIS A 16 -2.63 9.10 -27.64
C HIS A 16 -3.56 8.02 -28.20
N ILE A 17 -4.62 7.74 -27.47
CA ILE A 17 -5.70 6.83 -27.87
C ILE A 17 -7.01 7.57 -27.67
N GLY A 18 -7.80 7.68 -28.74
CA GLY A 18 -9.16 8.20 -28.69
C GLY A 18 -10.11 7.18 -29.28
N MET A 19 -11.19 6.84 -28.59
CA MET A 19 -12.23 5.94 -29.10
C MET A 19 -13.59 6.44 -28.70
N ASN A 20 -14.56 6.38 -29.62
CA ASN A 20 -15.94 6.65 -29.32
C ASN A 20 -16.85 5.64 -30.00
N GLY A 21 -18.03 5.44 -29.42
CA GLY A 21 -19.01 4.52 -29.94
C GLY A 21 -20.41 4.88 -29.48
N GLU A 22 -21.38 4.51 -30.31
CA GLU A 22 -22.80 4.68 -30.04
C GLU A 22 -23.49 3.33 -30.26
N ALA A 23 -24.46 3.01 -29.42
CA ALA A 23 -25.27 1.81 -29.53
C ALA A 23 -26.73 2.17 -29.25
N ASN A 24 -27.63 1.66 -30.09
CA ASN A 24 -29.05 1.80 -29.87
C ASN A 24 -29.64 0.48 -29.36
N LEU A 25 -30.19 0.50 -28.14
CA LEU A 25 -30.83 -0.62 -27.48
C LEU A 25 -32.36 -0.51 -27.49
N ASP A 26 -32.96 0.24 -28.42
CA ASP A 26 -34.42 0.42 -28.53
C ASP A 26 -35.18 -0.91 -28.67
N PHE A 27 -34.52 -1.97 -29.16
CA PHE A 27 -35.09 -3.31 -29.22
C PHE A 27 -35.51 -3.84 -27.83
N LEU A 28 -34.92 -3.34 -26.74
CA LEU A 28 -35.30 -3.71 -25.37
C LEU A 28 -36.70 -3.21 -24.98
N ASN A 29 -37.22 -2.22 -25.71
CA ASN A 29 -38.60 -1.75 -25.55
C ASN A 29 -39.61 -2.62 -26.29
N ILE A 30 -39.16 -3.51 -27.18
CA ILE A 30 -40.05 -4.38 -27.95
C ILE A 30 -40.68 -5.40 -26.98
N PRO A 31 -42.02 -5.41 -26.84
CA PRO A 31 -42.70 -6.34 -25.94
C PRO A 31 -42.49 -7.79 -26.38
N LEU A 32 -42.03 -8.64 -25.46
CA LEU A 32 -41.89 -10.07 -25.67
C LEU A 32 -43.15 -10.80 -25.22
N THR A 33 -43.58 -11.76 -26.03
CA THR A 33 -44.63 -12.72 -25.65
C THR A 33 -44.03 -14.12 -25.65
N ILE A 34 -44.01 -14.75 -24.46
CA ILE A 34 -43.59 -16.14 -24.28
C ILE A 34 -44.88 -16.95 -24.07
N PRO A 35 -45.21 -17.89 -24.97
CA PRO A 35 -46.40 -18.72 -24.82
C PRO A 35 -46.27 -19.66 -23.62
N GLU A 36 -47.40 -20.21 -23.19
CA GLU A 36 -47.41 -21.31 -22.23
C GLU A 36 -46.68 -22.53 -22.85
N MET A 37 -45.76 -23.15 -22.10
CA MET A 37 -44.97 -24.27 -22.58
C MET A 37 -44.83 -25.34 -21.51
N THR A 38 -45.02 -26.60 -21.87
CA THR A 38 -44.71 -27.74 -21.00
C THR A 38 -43.23 -28.08 -21.12
N LEU A 39 -42.50 -28.04 -19.99
CA LEU A 39 -41.07 -28.32 -19.99
C LEU A 39 -40.82 -29.83 -20.24
N PRO A 40 -39.92 -30.20 -21.17
CA PRO A 40 -39.64 -31.60 -21.49
C PRO A 40 -39.23 -32.40 -20.25
N TYR A 41 -39.72 -33.63 -20.13
CA TYR A 41 -39.44 -34.56 -19.03
C TYR A 41 -39.95 -34.12 -17.64
N THR A 42 -40.82 -33.11 -17.58
CA THR A 42 -41.51 -32.67 -16.35
C THR A 42 -43.00 -32.49 -16.61
N THR A 43 -43.82 -32.43 -15.56
CA THR A 43 -45.23 -32.02 -15.63
C THR A 43 -45.42 -30.51 -15.42
N LEU A 44 -44.32 -29.75 -15.36
CA LEU A 44 -44.34 -28.32 -15.10
C LEU A 44 -44.63 -27.56 -16.40
N THR A 45 -45.64 -26.69 -16.34
CA THR A 45 -46.01 -25.78 -17.41
C THR A 45 -45.61 -24.36 -17.03
N THR A 46 -44.83 -23.70 -17.88
CA THR A 46 -44.46 -22.29 -17.67
C THR A 46 -45.65 -21.41 -18.04
N PRO A 47 -46.04 -20.44 -17.20
CA PRO A 47 -47.17 -19.57 -17.50
C PRO A 47 -46.90 -18.70 -18.74
N GLN A 48 -47.97 -18.37 -19.47
CA GLN A 48 -47.90 -17.43 -20.58
C GLN A 48 -47.51 -16.02 -20.09
N LEU A 49 -46.51 -15.43 -20.73
CA LEU A 49 -46.07 -14.06 -20.50
C LEU A 49 -46.41 -13.24 -21.74
N LYS A 50 -47.27 -12.23 -21.65
CA LYS A 50 -47.60 -11.33 -22.77
C LYS A 50 -47.05 -9.93 -22.52
N ASP A 51 -46.72 -9.25 -23.60
CA ASP A 51 -46.38 -7.83 -23.63
C ASP A 51 -45.26 -7.41 -22.64
N PHE A 52 -44.27 -8.27 -22.47
CA PHE A 52 -43.19 -8.05 -21.50
C PHE A 52 -42.05 -7.24 -22.12
N SER A 53 -41.97 -5.96 -21.78
CA SER A 53 -40.82 -5.11 -22.13
C SER A 53 -39.65 -5.38 -21.18
N LEU A 54 -38.51 -5.83 -21.71
CA LEU A 54 -37.29 -6.01 -20.93
C LEU A 54 -36.84 -4.68 -20.31
N TRP A 55 -36.93 -3.58 -21.06
CA TRP A 55 -36.52 -2.26 -20.59
C TRP A 55 -37.27 -1.81 -19.33
N GLU A 56 -38.60 -1.93 -19.34
CA GLU A 56 -39.45 -1.47 -18.23
C GLU A 56 -39.47 -2.47 -17.06
N ARG A 57 -39.41 -3.78 -17.33
CA ARG A 57 -39.70 -4.82 -16.31
C ARG A 57 -38.46 -5.36 -15.60
N THR A 58 -37.26 -5.22 -16.16
CA THR A 58 -36.03 -5.82 -15.59
C THR A 58 -35.19 -4.84 -14.78
N GLY A 59 -35.60 -3.57 -14.67
CA GLY A 59 -34.82 -2.50 -14.02
C GLY A 59 -33.73 -1.89 -14.90
N LEU A 60 -33.56 -2.36 -16.15
CA LEU A 60 -32.62 -1.80 -17.11
C LEU A 60 -32.86 -0.32 -17.38
N LYS A 61 -34.12 0.13 -17.41
CA LYS A 61 -34.44 1.56 -17.51
C LYS A 61 -33.84 2.40 -16.39
N GLU A 62 -33.90 1.91 -15.16
CA GLU A 62 -33.32 2.62 -14.02
C GLU A 62 -31.80 2.59 -14.01
N PHE A 63 -31.22 1.50 -14.51
CA PHE A 63 -29.77 1.30 -14.55
C PHE A 63 -29.09 1.98 -15.74
N LEU A 64 -29.64 1.91 -16.95
CA LEU A 64 -29.04 2.44 -18.18
C LEU A 64 -29.54 3.86 -18.53
N LYS A 65 -30.66 4.29 -17.92
CA LYS A 65 -31.37 5.58 -18.08
C LYS A 65 -31.90 5.91 -19.49
N THR A 66 -31.25 5.43 -20.54
CA THR A 66 -31.61 5.66 -21.93
C THR A 66 -31.26 4.43 -22.76
N THR A 67 -32.04 4.11 -23.79
CA THR A 67 -31.69 3.04 -24.75
C THR A 67 -30.60 3.47 -25.73
N LYS A 68 -30.41 4.78 -25.89
CA LYS A 68 -29.30 5.36 -26.68
C LYS A 68 -28.07 5.45 -25.79
N GLN A 69 -27.16 4.50 -25.95
CA GLN A 69 -25.91 4.44 -25.22
C GLN A 69 -24.80 5.06 -26.06
N SER A 70 -23.92 5.82 -25.41
CA SER A 70 -22.70 6.31 -26.03
C SER A 70 -21.54 6.26 -25.04
N PHE A 71 -20.33 6.17 -25.59
CA PHE A 71 -19.11 6.34 -24.82
C PHE A 71 -18.05 7.11 -25.60
N ASP A 72 -17.18 7.77 -24.84
CA ASP A 72 -15.99 8.46 -25.28
C ASP A 72 -14.83 8.05 -24.36
N LEU A 73 -13.71 7.65 -24.95
CA LEU A 73 -12.49 7.24 -24.28
C LEU A 73 -11.33 8.08 -24.83
N SER A 74 -10.56 8.68 -23.93
CA SER A 74 -9.34 9.39 -24.23
C SER A 74 -8.24 8.94 -23.28
N VAL A 75 -7.10 8.54 -23.82
CA VAL A 75 -5.89 8.17 -23.07
C VAL A 75 -4.71 8.92 -23.67
N ASN A 76 -3.99 9.65 -22.84
CA ASN A 76 -2.81 10.41 -23.22
C ASN A 76 -1.70 10.06 -22.25
N ALA A 77 -0.56 9.61 -22.77
CA ALA A 77 0.65 9.38 -21.98
C ALA A 77 1.78 10.20 -22.59
N GLN A 78 2.51 10.93 -21.77
CA GLN A 78 3.66 11.72 -22.20
C GLN A 78 4.85 11.49 -21.28
N TYR A 79 6.01 11.27 -21.88
CA TYR A 79 7.30 11.27 -21.22
C TYR A 79 8.14 12.42 -21.76
N LYS A 80 8.40 13.43 -20.94
CA LYS A 80 9.31 14.53 -21.26
C LYS A 80 10.73 14.12 -20.85
N LYS A 81 11.60 13.90 -21.83
CA LYS A 81 12.98 13.44 -21.63
C LYS A 81 13.78 14.45 -20.79
N ASN A 82 14.63 13.94 -19.91
CA ASN A 82 15.62 14.75 -19.21
C ASN A 82 16.97 14.63 -19.92
N LYS A 83 17.63 15.76 -20.18
CA LYS A 83 18.94 15.82 -20.84
C LYS A 83 20.10 15.66 -19.85
N ASP A 84 19.82 15.77 -18.55
CA ASP A 84 20.80 15.57 -17.48
C ASP A 84 21.17 14.09 -17.35
N ARG A 85 22.41 13.81 -16.97
CA ARG A 85 22.92 12.45 -16.69
C ARG A 85 23.37 12.38 -15.24
N HIS A 86 22.97 11.33 -14.54
CA HIS A 86 23.54 11.00 -13.24
C HIS A 86 24.70 10.04 -13.44
N SER A 87 25.86 10.41 -12.91
CA SER A 87 26.98 9.49 -12.75
C SER A 87 26.74 8.71 -11.47
N ILE A 88 26.58 7.39 -11.58
CA ILE A 88 26.72 6.51 -10.42
C ILE A 88 28.20 6.17 -10.34
N PRO A 89 28.94 6.72 -9.35
CA PRO A 89 30.29 6.24 -9.09
C PRO A 89 30.14 4.82 -8.58
N ILE A 90 30.62 3.84 -9.35
CA ILE A 90 30.83 2.51 -8.82
C ILE A 90 32.20 2.56 -8.17
N PRO A 91 32.31 2.44 -6.83
CA PRO A 91 33.59 2.38 -6.15
C PRO A 91 34.21 1.00 -6.40
N LEU A 92 34.51 0.69 -7.67
CA LEU A 92 35.18 -0.53 -8.10
C LEU A 92 36.51 -0.69 -7.38
N ASP A 93 37.13 0.41 -6.97
CA ASP A 93 38.36 0.50 -6.19
C ASP A 93 38.18 -0.13 -4.79
N VAL A 94 37.12 0.24 -4.05
CA VAL A 94 36.82 -0.31 -2.70
C VAL A 94 36.40 -1.77 -2.82
N PHE A 95 35.59 -2.10 -3.82
CA PHE A 95 35.20 -3.49 -4.10
C PHE A 95 36.42 -4.33 -4.51
N TYR A 96 37.34 -3.79 -5.31
CA TYR A 96 38.60 -4.44 -5.70
C TYR A 96 39.54 -4.62 -4.51
N GLU A 97 39.70 -3.62 -3.65
CA GLU A 97 40.49 -3.76 -2.42
C GLU A 97 39.92 -4.86 -1.53
N PHE A 98 38.60 -4.88 -1.32
CA PHE A 98 37.92 -5.92 -0.54
C PHE A 98 38.12 -7.32 -1.14
N ILE A 99 37.88 -7.50 -2.45
CA ILE A 99 38.03 -8.79 -3.13
C ILE A 99 39.50 -9.23 -3.15
N SER A 100 40.45 -8.33 -3.44
CA SER A 100 41.88 -8.67 -3.47
C SER A 100 42.44 -9.00 -2.08
N GLN A 101 42.00 -8.32 -1.02
CA GLN A 101 42.35 -8.67 0.36
C GLN A 101 41.78 -10.04 0.76
N ASN A 102 40.52 -10.31 0.42
CA ASN A 102 39.89 -11.60 0.72
C ASN A 102 40.53 -12.76 -0.07
N ILE A 103 40.90 -12.57 -1.34
CA ILE A 103 41.60 -13.59 -2.14
C ILE A 103 42.99 -13.87 -1.54
N LYS A 104 43.75 -12.85 -1.13
CA LYS A 104 45.05 -13.04 -0.45
C LYS A 104 44.90 -13.80 0.87
N SER A 105 43.87 -13.45 1.65
CA SER A 105 43.57 -14.12 2.93
C SER A 105 43.15 -15.57 2.70
N PHE A 106 42.28 -15.83 1.72
CA PHE A 106 41.82 -17.16 1.35
C PHE A 106 42.97 -18.03 0.82
N ASN A 107 43.82 -17.52 -0.08
CA ASN A 107 44.99 -18.24 -0.57
C ASN A 107 45.91 -18.65 0.59
N LYS A 108 46.18 -17.74 1.54
CA LYS A 108 47.01 -18.08 2.71
C LYS A 108 46.43 -19.22 3.54
N HIS A 109 45.11 -19.26 3.72
CA HIS A 109 44.44 -20.35 4.45
C HIS A 109 44.39 -21.65 3.65
N PHE A 110 44.18 -21.57 2.34
CA PHE A 110 44.22 -22.72 1.44
C PHE A 110 45.61 -23.37 1.41
N GLU A 111 46.68 -22.59 1.25
CA GLU A 111 48.06 -23.07 1.28
C GLU A 111 48.38 -23.74 2.62
N LYS A 112 47.97 -23.12 3.74
CA LYS A 112 48.16 -23.68 5.08
C LYS A 112 47.36 -24.98 5.29
N GLY A 113 46.12 -25.02 4.81
CA GLY A 113 45.26 -26.21 4.88
C GLY A 113 45.82 -27.37 4.04
N ARG A 114 46.29 -27.06 2.82
CA ARG A 114 46.98 -28.00 1.93
C ARG A 114 48.24 -28.56 2.60
N ASP A 115 49.11 -27.70 3.11
CA ASP A 115 50.38 -28.12 3.71
C ASP A 115 50.16 -28.99 4.95
N ASN A 116 49.18 -28.65 5.79
CA ASN A 116 48.78 -29.45 6.95
C ASN A 116 48.18 -30.81 6.54
N ALA A 117 47.33 -30.84 5.52
CA ALA A 117 46.74 -32.08 5.02
C ALA A 117 47.81 -33.00 4.39
N LEU A 118 48.75 -32.44 3.63
CA LEU A 118 49.87 -33.19 3.06
C LEU A 118 50.85 -33.68 4.13
N ASP A 119 51.13 -32.88 5.16
CA ASP A 119 51.97 -33.29 6.31
C ASP A 119 51.30 -34.41 7.12
N PHE A 120 49.99 -34.29 7.37
CA PHE A 120 49.20 -35.34 8.00
C PHE A 120 49.22 -36.64 7.18
N LEU A 121 48.94 -36.58 5.88
CA LEU A 121 48.98 -37.76 4.99
C LEU A 121 50.37 -38.40 4.95
N THR A 122 51.43 -37.60 4.98
CA THR A 122 52.82 -38.09 5.03
C THR A 122 53.15 -38.78 6.36
N LYS A 123 52.63 -38.27 7.48
CA LYS A 123 52.85 -38.82 8.83
C LYS A 123 51.98 -40.05 9.14
N SER A 124 50.75 -40.08 8.64
CA SER A 124 49.80 -41.16 8.92
C SER A 124 50.06 -42.42 8.11
N TYR A 125 50.64 -42.29 6.91
CA TYR A 125 51.05 -43.42 6.08
C TYR A 125 52.53 -43.22 5.71
N ASN A 126 53.46 -43.78 6.49
CA ASN A 126 54.92 -43.74 6.27
C ASN A 126 55.38 -44.33 4.90
N VAL A 127 54.47 -44.73 4.01
CA VAL A 127 54.72 -45.40 2.72
C VAL A 127 54.22 -44.58 1.52
N LEU A 128 53.42 -43.52 1.72
CA LEU A 128 52.85 -42.74 0.62
C LEU A 128 53.78 -41.61 0.16
N HIS A 129 54.44 -41.80 -0.99
CA HIS A 129 55.23 -40.76 -1.66
C HIS A 129 54.31 -39.69 -2.26
N VAL A 130 54.07 -38.61 -1.51
CA VAL A 130 53.32 -37.45 -1.99
C VAL A 130 54.11 -36.72 -3.09
N PRO A 131 53.57 -36.57 -4.32
CA PRO A 131 54.25 -35.87 -5.41
C PRO A 131 54.56 -34.40 -5.06
N ARG A 132 55.80 -33.95 -5.31
CA ARG A 132 56.23 -32.56 -5.02
C ARG A 132 55.43 -31.49 -5.77
N SER A 133 54.75 -31.84 -6.87
CA SER A 133 53.87 -30.94 -7.62
C SER A 133 52.65 -30.48 -6.82
N LEU A 134 52.13 -31.29 -5.91
CA LEU A 134 50.99 -30.93 -5.06
C LEU A 134 51.34 -29.83 -4.06
N ARG A 135 52.60 -29.74 -3.62
CA ARG A 135 53.10 -28.63 -2.78
C ARG A 135 53.29 -27.32 -3.55
N LYS A 136 53.17 -27.34 -4.88
CA LYS A 136 53.25 -26.15 -5.75
C LYS A 136 51.88 -25.69 -6.26
N LEU A 137 50.79 -26.33 -5.81
CA LEU A 137 49.44 -26.02 -6.28
C LEU A 137 48.91 -24.76 -5.59
N SER A 138 49.14 -23.60 -6.19
CA SER A 138 48.56 -22.33 -5.77
C SER A 138 47.38 -21.95 -6.67
N PHE A 139 46.40 -21.23 -6.12
CA PHE A 139 45.33 -20.63 -6.93
C PHE A 139 45.89 -19.63 -7.95
N PRO A 140 45.36 -19.58 -9.19
CA PRO A 140 45.82 -18.65 -10.22
C PRO A 140 45.55 -17.19 -9.86
N ASP A 141 46.47 -16.30 -10.25
CA ASP A 141 46.32 -14.85 -10.08
C ASP A 141 45.22 -14.30 -11.00
N PHE A 142 44.15 -13.79 -10.41
CA PHE A 142 43.04 -13.18 -11.14
C PHE A 142 43.28 -11.68 -11.34
N LYS A 143 43.44 -11.23 -12.59
CA LYS A 143 43.52 -9.80 -12.96
C LYS A 143 42.33 -9.43 -13.84
N LEU A 144 41.38 -8.68 -13.30
CA LEU A 144 40.22 -8.18 -14.04
C LEU A 144 40.53 -6.81 -14.70
N PRO A 145 40.07 -6.53 -15.94
CA PRO A 145 40.33 -5.26 -16.60
C PRO A 145 39.75 -4.06 -15.83
N ARG A 146 40.52 -2.98 -15.68
CA ARG A 146 40.03 -1.71 -15.12
C ARG A 146 39.25 -0.95 -16.20
N THR A 147 37.96 -1.18 -16.32
CA THR A 147 37.06 -0.36 -17.15
C THR A 147 36.29 0.64 -16.31
N SER A 148 35.98 1.80 -16.92
CA SER A 148 35.43 3.04 -16.33
C SER A 148 34.54 2.91 -15.09
N ASN A 149 34.86 3.71 -14.06
CA ASN A 149 34.22 3.74 -12.73
C ASN A 149 32.81 4.37 -12.69
N ASN A 150 32.27 4.81 -13.82
CA ASN A 150 31.00 5.53 -13.85
C ASN A 150 30.05 4.89 -14.86
N ILE A 151 28.84 4.57 -14.40
CA ILE A 151 27.70 4.34 -15.30
C ILE A 151 26.92 5.65 -15.36
N PHE A 152 26.72 6.17 -16.57
CA PHE A 152 25.86 7.32 -16.81
C PHE A 152 24.43 6.84 -17.05
N ILE A 153 23.56 7.03 -16.06
CA ILE A 153 22.12 6.80 -16.23
C ILE A 153 21.47 8.16 -16.53
N PRO A 154 20.68 8.29 -17.60
CA PRO A 154 19.89 9.49 -17.84
C PRO A 154 19.07 9.81 -16.59
N ALA A 155 19.06 11.07 -16.17
CA ALA A 155 18.09 11.49 -15.17
C ALA A 155 16.69 11.16 -15.69
N MET A 156 15.79 10.73 -14.82
CA MET A 156 14.42 10.44 -15.23
C MET A 156 13.75 11.74 -15.70
N GLY A 157 13.00 11.67 -16.79
CA GLY A 157 12.13 12.73 -17.27
C GLY A 157 10.87 12.93 -16.44
N ASN A 158 9.99 13.82 -16.90
CA ASN A 158 8.63 13.89 -16.35
C ASN A 158 7.74 12.89 -17.07
N ILE A 159 6.89 12.18 -16.33
CA ILE A 159 5.86 11.29 -16.89
C ILE A 159 4.51 11.89 -16.55
N THR A 160 3.61 12.00 -17.51
CA THR A 160 2.20 12.30 -17.28
C THR A 160 1.33 11.27 -17.98
N TYR A 161 0.19 10.99 -17.38
CA TYR A 161 -0.82 10.07 -17.87
C TYR A 161 -2.20 10.66 -17.56
N ASP A 162 -2.99 10.84 -18.60
CA ASP A 162 -4.36 11.34 -18.53
C ASP A 162 -5.28 10.31 -19.18
N PHE A 163 -6.27 9.88 -18.42
CA PHE A 163 -7.32 8.97 -18.86
C PHE A 163 -8.66 9.62 -18.59
N SER A 164 -9.53 9.60 -19.59
CA SER A 164 -10.92 10.01 -19.47
C SER A 164 -11.79 8.98 -20.17
N PHE A 165 -12.80 8.49 -19.46
CA PHE A 165 -13.84 7.64 -20.03
C PHE A 165 -15.18 8.22 -19.64
N LYS A 166 -15.99 8.61 -20.63
CA LYS A 166 -17.32 9.16 -20.43
C LYS A 166 -18.33 8.23 -21.07
N SER A 167 -19.35 7.85 -20.32
CA SER A 167 -20.49 7.07 -20.82
C SER A 167 -21.79 7.66 -20.29
N SER A 168 -22.93 7.13 -20.76
CA SER A 168 -24.25 7.48 -20.23
C SER A 168 -24.43 7.19 -18.74
N ILE A 169 -23.62 6.29 -18.16
CA ILE A 169 -23.77 5.80 -16.77
C ILE A 169 -22.72 6.40 -15.84
N VAL A 170 -21.48 6.48 -16.31
CA VAL A 170 -20.33 6.88 -15.50
C VAL A 170 -19.35 7.70 -16.33
N THR A 171 -18.78 8.72 -15.69
CA THR A 171 -17.59 9.43 -16.19
C THR A 171 -16.44 9.14 -15.24
N LEU A 172 -15.34 8.61 -15.76
CA LEU A 172 -14.11 8.31 -15.05
C LEU A 172 -13.01 9.23 -15.57
N ASN A 173 -12.29 9.88 -14.68
CA ASN A 173 -11.12 10.67 -15.02
C ASN A 173 -9.96 10.27 -14.12
N THR A 174 -8.81 9.97 -14.70
CA THR A 174 -7.58 9.65 -13.98
C THR A 174 -6.44 10.47 -14.54
N ASN A 175 -5.79 11.26 -13.70
CA ASN A 175 -4.56 11.97 -14.00
C ASN A 175 -3.47 11.42 -13.09
N ALA A 176 -2.31 11.11 -13.65
CA ALA A 176 -1.14 10.70 -12.90
C ALA A 176 0.08 11.40 -13.46
N GLY A 177 1.05 11.68 -12.61
CA GLY A 177 2.35 12.02 -13.13
C GLY A 177 3.45 12.05 -12.09
N LEU A 178 4.66 11.99 -12.62
CA LEU A 178 5.91 11.89 -11.90
C LEU A 178 6.84 12.96 -12.44
N TYR A 179 7.14 13.94 -11.61
CA TYR A 179 7.96 15.09 -11.96
C TYR A 179 9.33 14.95 -11.30
N ASN A 180 10.40 14.97 -12.10
CA ASN A 180 11.77 14.95 -11.60
C ASN A 180 12.39 16.34 -11.79
N GLN A 181 12.11 17.25 -10.85
CA GLN A 181 12.69 18.59 -10.81
C GLN A 181 13.67 18.69 -9.62
N SER A 182 13.61 19.76 -8.83
CA SER A 182 14.42 19.88 -7.60
C SER A 182 14.05 18.81 -6.56
N ASN A 183 12.76 18.53 -6.41
CA ASN A 183 12.21 17.36 -5.71
C ASN A 183 11.68 16.36 -6.74
N ILE A 184 11.60 15.08 -6.35
CA ILE A 184 10.84 14.09 -7.12
C ILE A 184 9.42 14.11 -6.57
N VAL A 185 8.41 14.36 -7.40
CA VAL A 185 7.01 14.46 -6.97
C VAL A 185 6.15 13.56 -7.84
N ALA A 186 5.50 12.60 -7.22
CA ALA A 186 4.42 11.81 -7.80
C ALA A 186 3.08 12.41 -7.38
N HIS A 187 2.13 12.49 -8.31
CA HIS A 187 0.74 12.83 -8.03
C HIS A 187 -0.16 11.88 -8.83
N PHE A 188 -1.31 11.59 -8.25
CA PHE A 188 -2.32 10.71 -8.80
C PHE A 188 -3.68 11.25 -8.38
N LEU A 189 -4.60 11.39 -9.32
CA LEU A 189 -5.97 11.81 -9.09
C LEU A 189 -6.85 10.90 -9.94
N SER A 190 -7.70 10.10 -9.32
CA SER A 190 -8.74 9.34 -10.01
C SER A 190 -10.10 9.74 -9.47
N SER A 191 -11.07 9.95 -10.34
CA SER A 191 -12.39 10.38 -9.96
C SER A 191 -13.44 9.73 -10.83
N SER A 192 -14.62 9.57 -10.26
CA SER A 192 -15.80 9.02 -10.91
C SER A 192 -17.02 9.86 -10.59
N SER A 193 -17.78 10.23 -11.60
CA SER A 193 -19.12 10.80 -11.46
C SER A 193 -20.15 9.89 -12.12
N SER A 194 -21.27 9.68 -11.42
CA SER A 194 -22.37 8.83 -11.84
C SER A 194 -23.63 9.22 -11.06
N PHE A 195 -24.82 8.94 -11.57
CA PHE A 195 -26.04 9.02 -10.77
C PHE A 195 -26.12 7.92 -9.69
N ILE A 196 -25.36 6.83 -9.85
CA ILE A 196 -25.26 5.77 -8.85
C ILE A 196 -24.25 6.22 -7.78
N TYR A 197 -24.73 6.59 -6.59
CA TYR A 197 -23.89 7.09 -5.51
C TYR A 197 -22.73 6.15 -5.13
N ALA A 198 -22.91 4.83 -5.26
CA ALA A 198 -21.87 3.84 -4.97
C ALA A 198 -20.68 3.93 -5.93
N LEU A 199 -20.91 4.42 -7.16
CA LEU A 199 -19.87 4.57 -8.19
C LEU A 199 -19.16 5.92 -8.13
N GLN A 200 -19.69 6.91 -7.40
CA GLN A 200 -19.07 8.23 -7.28
C GLN A 200 -17.86 8.16 -6.34
N TYR A 201 -16.69 8.57 -6.79
CA TYR A 201 -15.53 8.65 -5.89
C TYR A 201 -14.54 9.71 -6.32
N LYS A 202 -13.70 10.13 -5.39
CA LYS A 202 -12.48 10.92 -5.64
C LYS A 202 -11.33 10.30 -4.84
N LEU A 203 -10.27 9.91 -5.52
CA LEU A 203 -9.06 9.30 -4.98
C LEU A 203 -7.88 10.17 -5.37
N GLU A 204 -7.23 10.79 -4.41
CA GLU A 204 -6.12 11.72 -4.60
C GLU A 204 -4.90 11.19 -3.85
N GLY A 205 -3.75 11.15 -4.51
CA GLY A 205 -2.49 10.70 -3.94
C GLY A 205 -1.38 11.64 -4.36
N SER A 206 -0.48 11.95 -3.43
CA SER A 206 0.78 12.63 -3.74
C SER A 206 1.91 12.03 -2.92
N SER A 207 3.10 11.96 -3.51
CA SER A 207 4.31 11.57 -2.79
C SER A 207 5.46 12.45 -3.27
N SER A 208 6.27 12.95 -2.34
CA SER A 208 7.39 13.83 -2.66
C SER A 208 8.66 13.43 -1.92
N LEU A 209 9.77 13.34 -2.67
CA LEU A 209 11.11 13.15 -2.15
C LEU A 209 11.90 14.44 -2.28
N THR A 210 12.14 15.09 -1.14
CA THR A 210 12.96 16.31 -1.04
C THR A 210 14.41 15.96 -0.74
N ARG A 211 15.35 16.63 -1.44
CA ARG A 211 16.80 16.34 -1.38
C ARG A 211 17.69 17.49 -0.88
N LYS A 212 17.19 18.74 -0.91
CA LYS A 212 18.02 19.95 -0.71
C LYS A 212 18.51 20.20 0.73
N ARG A 213 17.88 19.63 1.76
CA ARG A 213 18.18 19.91 3.19
C ARG A 213 18.15 18.63 4.05
N GLY A 214 18.62 17.52 3.48
CA GLY A 214 18.36 16.17 3.99
C GLY A 214 17.38 15.43 3.08
N LEU A 215 17.11 14.17 3.42
CA LEU A 215 16.16 13.32 2.70
C LEU A 215 14.83 13.38 3.42
N LYS A 216 13.78 13.86 2.76
CA LYS A 216 12.41 13.83 3.30
C LYS A 216 11.48 13.19 2.28
N LEU A 217 10.83 12.10 2.67
CA LEU A 217 9.74 11.47 1.94
C LEU A 217 8.43 11.83 2.61
N ALA A 218 7.52 12.47 1.89
CA ALA A 218 6.18 12.77 2.37
C ALA A 218 5.14 12.23 1.40
N THR A 219 4.14 11.51 1.90
CA THR A 219 3.08 10.89 1.12
C THR A 219 1.74 11.27 1.71
N ALA A 220 0.79 11.66 0.88
CA ALA A 220 -0.60 11.93 1.25
C ALA A 220 -1.53 11.15 0.30
N LEU A 221 -2.56 10.51 0.83
CA LEU A 221 -3.57 9.76 0.07
C LEU A 221 -4.95 10.07 0.66
N SER A 222 -5.95 10.35 -0.17
CA SER A 222 -7.32 10.67 0.22
C SER A 222 -8.30 9.95 -0.68
N LEU A 223 -9.27 9.25 -0.09
CA LEU A 223 -10.42 8.65 -0.75
C LEU A 223 -11.69 9.31 -0.21
N SER A 224 -12.55 9.74 -1.12
CA SER A 224 -13.85 10.28 -0.81
C SER A 224 -14.92 9.55 -1.62
N ASN A 225 -15.89 8.98 -0.92
CA ASN A 225 -17.12 8.39 -1.44
C ASN A 225 -18.21 8.60 -0.38
N LYS A 226 -19.49 8.60 -0.79
CA LYS A 226 -20.63 8.78 0.12
C LYS A 226 -20.66 7.81 1.31
N PHE A 227 -20.15 6.60 1.11
CA PHE A 227 -20.21 5.51 2.08
C PHE A 227 -18.88 5.24 2.77
N VAL A 228 -17.76 5.63 2.16
CA VAL A 228 -16.41 5.41 2.68
C VAL A 228 -15.55 6.63 2.40
N GLU A 229 -14.90 7.15 3.43
CA GLU A 229 -13.88 8.19 3.34
C GLU A 229 -12.60 7.67 3.99
N GLY A 230 -11.44 8.07 3.51
CA GLY A 230 -10.18 7.72 4.14
C GLY A 230 -9.08 8.70 3.78
N ASN A 231 -8.22 9.02 4.74
CA ASN A 231 -7.04 9.85 4.52
C ASN A 231 -5.82 9.16 5.13
N HIS A 232 -4.67 9.31 4.49
CA HIS A 232 -3.40 8.79 4.96
C HIS A 232 -2.29 9.80 4.66
N ASP A 233 -1.66 10.30 5.71
CA ASP A 233 -0.51 11.19 5.64
C ASP A 233 0.68 10.51 6.30
N SER A 234 1.80 10.42 5.60
CA SER A 234 3.06 9.93 6.16
C SER A 234 4.21 10.84 5.79
N THR A 235 5.17 10.95 6.72
CA THR A 235 6.41 11.69 6.53
C THR A 235 7.54 10.95 7.19
N ILE A 236 8.63 10.77 6.48
CA ILE A 236 9.91 10.31 7.01
C ILE A 236 10.95 11.38 6.62
N SER A 237 11.65 11.91 7.61
CA SER A 237 12.64 12.96 7.43
C SER A 237 13.95 12.56 8.09
N LEU A 238 15.02 12.50 7.28
CA LEU A 238 16.39 12.24 7.70
C LEU A 238 17.22 13.50 7.49
N THR A 239 17.64 14.10 8.59
CA THR A 239 18.58 15.24 8.60
C THR A 239 19.94 14.79 9.14
N LYS A 240 20.94 15.68 9.08
CA LYS A 240 22.27 15.40 9.66
C LYS A 240 22.24 15.12 11.17
N LYS A 241 21.24 15.63 11.90
CA LYS A 241 21.20 15.61 13.37
C LYS A 241 20.13 14.69 13.94
N ASN A 242 19.09 14.37 13.17
CA ASN A 242 17.95 13.61 13.65
C ASN A 242 17.19 12.91 12.52
N MET A 243 16.42 11.91 12.91
CA MET A 243 15.42 11.24 12.10
C MET A 243 14.05 11.48 12.75
N GLU A 244 13.05 11.78 11.93
CA GLU A 244 11.65 11.97 12.34
C GLU A 244 10.75 11.16 11.40
N ALA A 245 9.76 10.48 11.95
CA ALA A 245 8.75 9.75 11.21
C ALA A 245 7.37 10.03 11.81
N SER A 246 6.37 10.25 10.96
CA SER A 246 4.98 10.43 11.37
C SER A 246 4.07 9.74 10.36
N VAL A 247 3.03 9.07 10.83
CA VAL A 247 1.97 8.47 10.03
C VAL A 247 0.64 8.75 10.68
N THR A 248 -0.31 9.30 9.94
CA THR A 248 -1.68 9.52 10.35
C THR A 248 -2.58 8.86 9.34
N THR A 249 -3.44 7.94 9.78
CA THR A 249 -4.43 7.28 8.92
C THR A 249 -5.80 7.47 9.53
N THR A 250 -6.76 7.92 8.74
CA THR A 250 -8.17 7.98 9.11
C THR A 250 -8.99 7.21 8.10
N ALA A 251 -10.01 6.50 8.59
CA ALA A 251 -10.99 5.84 7.74
C ALA A 251 -12.36 6.02 8.38
N LYS A 252 -13.35 6.32 7.56
CA LYS A 252 -14.73 6.53 8.00
C LYS A 252 -15.63 5.72 7.08
N VAL A 253 -16.50 4.94 7.68
CA VAL A 253 -17.52 4.16 6.98
C VAL A 253 -18.87 4.66 7.42
N GLN A 254 -19.76 4.90 6.46
CA GLN A 254 -21.11 5.38 6.69
C GLN A 254 -22.08 4.65 5.75
N ILE A 255 -22.57 3.51 6.20
CA ILE A 255 -23.64 2.75 5.54
C ILE A 255 -24.88 2.74 6.45
N PRO A 256 -26.09 2.40 5.93
CA PRO A 256 -27.34 2.55 6.69
C PRO A 256 -27.36 1.88 8.07
N ILE A 257 -26.70 0.73 8.20
CA ILE A 257 -26.67 -0.07 9.44
C ILE A 257 -25.43 0.15 10.30
N LEU A 258 -24.41 0.86 9.80
CA LEU A 258 -23.10 0.92 10.42
C LEU A 258 -22.39 2.24 10.11
N ARG A 259 -21.99 2.94 11.17
CA ARG A 259 -21.08 4.08 11.13
C ARG A 259 -19.81 3.70 11.88
N MET A 260 -18.66 3.90 11.26
CA MET A 260 -17.36 3.67 11.91
C MET A 260 -16.42 4.83 11.63
N ASN A 261 -15.62 5.19 12.63
CA ASN A 261 -14.50 6.10 12.49
C ASN A 261 -13.27 5.43 13.09
N PHE A 262 -12.27 5.22 12.25
CA PHE A 262 -10.96 4.72 12.61
C PHE A 262 -9.95 5.86 12.47
N LYS A 263 -9.09 6.01 13.47
CA LYS A 263 -7.98 6.95 13.47
C LYS A 263 -6.75 6.23 14.03
N GLN A 264 -5.64 6.34 13.32
CA GLN A 264 -4.35 5.83 13.74
C GLN A 264 -3.32 6.95 13.59
N GLU A 265 -2.50 7.13 14.61
CA GLU A 265 -1.35 8.01 14.61
C GLU A 265 -0.14 7.21 15.08
N LEU A 266 0.98 7.34 14.36
CA LEU A 266 2.27 6.80 14.72
C LEU A 266 3.29 7.92 14.58
N ASN A 267 4.05 8.19 15.63
CA ASN A 267 5.09 9.22 15.62
C ASN A 267 6.39 8.63 16.17
N GLY A 268 7.52 9.05 15.62
CA GLY A 268 8.84 8.64 16.05
C GLY A 268 9.85 9.75 15.81
N ASN A 269 10.75 9.98 16.76
CA ASN A 269 11.86 10.90 16.54
C ASN A 269 13.11 10.48 17.32
N THR A 270 14.27 10.86 16.81
CA THR A 270 15.58 10.62 17.44
C THR A 270 16.22 11.93 17.91
N LYS A 271 15.42 12.89 18.39
CA LYS A 271 15.95 14.16 18.95
C LYS A 271 16.67 13.87 20.28
N SER A 272 16.99 14.92 21.04
CA SER A 272 17.59 14.79 22.38
C SER A 272 16.82 13.87 23.32
N LYS A 273 15.51 13.68 23.09
CA LYS A 273 14.65 12.70 23.76
C LYS A 273 14.02 11.78 22.73
N PRO A 274 14.67 10.66 22.36
CA PRO A 274 14.11 9.67 21.46
C PRO A 274 12.77 9.14 21.96
N THR A 275 11.74 9.25 21.13
CA THR A 275 10.41 8.75 21.46
C THR A 275 9.77 8.07 20.27
N VAL A 276 8.95 7.05 20.56
CA VAL A 276 8.03 6.39 19.62
C VAL A 276 6.67 6.35 20.27
N SER A 277 5.63 6.85 19.61
CA SER A 277 4.26 6.80 20.11
C SER A 277 3.30 6.30 19.05
N SER A 278 2.31 5.52 19.48
CA SER A 278 1.22 5.01 18.66
C SER A 278 -0.10 5.29 19.36
N ALA A 279 -1.08 5.83 18.64
CA ALA A 279 -2.44 6.01 19.12
C ALA A 279 -3.41 5.44 18.08
N ILE A 280 -4.32 4.58 18.52
CA ILE A 280 -5.37 3.99 17.70
C ILE A 280 -6.70 4.31 18.37
N GLU A 281 -7.66 4.80 17.61
CA GLU A 281 -9.02 5.05 18.04
C GLU A 281 -9.99 4.48 17.02
N LEU A 282 -10.91 3.64 17.49
CA LEU A 282 -12.02 3.11 16.73
C LEU A 282 -13.32 3.50 17.43
N LYS A 283 -14.22 4.16 16.71
CA LYS A 283 -15.59 4.42 17.16
C LYS A 283 -16.53 3.72 16.21
N TYR A 284 -17.52 3.01 16.72
CA TYR A 284 -18.53 2.35 15.91
C TYR A 284 -19.93 2.61 16.46
N ASP A 285 -20.89 2.63 15.56
CA ASP A 285 -22.32 2.79 15.83
C ASP A 285 -23.07 1.90 14.83
N PHE A 286 -23.49 0.74 15.31
CA PHE A 286 -24.24 -0.26 14.58
C PHE A 286 -25.70 -0.20 15.02
N ASN A 287 -26.61 -0.17 14.04
CA ASN A 287 -28.04 -0.21 14.27
C ASN A 287 -28.70 -0.99 13.14
N CYS A 288 -29.19 -2.19 13.45
CA CYS A 288 -29.94 -3.02 12.51
C CYS A 288 -31.35 -3.29 13.05
N PRO A 289 -32.36 -2.50 12.63
CA PRO A 289 -33.74 -2.68 13.06
C PRO A 289 -34.30 -4.06 12.75
N LYS A 290 -33.89 -4.67 11.62
CA LYS A 290 -34.32 -6.03 11.22
C LYS A 290 -33.86 -7.12 12.19
N LEU A 291 -32.77 -6.89 12.91
CA LEU A 291 -32.23 -7.82 13.92
C LEU A 291 -32.56 -7.39 15.35
N TYR A 292 -33.33 -6.30 15.53
CA TYR A 292 -33.61 -5.68 16.83
C TYR A 292 -32.33 -5.51 17.67
N SER A 293 -31.24 -5.10 17.01
CA SER A 293 -29.92 -5.03 17.63
C SER A 293 -29.23 -3.70 17.35
N THR A 294 -28.68 -3.11 18.41
CA THR A 294 -27.87 -1.90 18.38
C THR A 294 -26.57 -2.13 19.15
N ALA A 295 -25.48 -1.53 18.68
CA ALA A 295 -24.20 -1.57 19.38
C ALA A 295 -23.39 -0.33 19.04
N LYS A 296 -23.10 0.48 20.05
CA LYS A 296 -22.29 1.69 19.95
C LYS A 296 -21.16 1.62 20.95
N GLY A 297 -19.96 1.94 20.51
CA GLY A 297 -18.81 1.88 21.39
C GLY A 297 -17.59 2.58 20.82
N ALA A 298 -16.59 2.70 21.67
CA ALA A 298 -15.28 3.21 21.30
C ALA A 298 -14.19 2.32 21.89
N VAL A 299 -13.10 2.16 21.14
CA VAL A 299 -11.88 1.50 21.59
C VAL A 299 -10.72 2.43 21.26
N GLY A 300 -9.97 2.81 22.29
CA GLY A 300 -8.75 3.60 22.21
C GLY A 300 -7.58 2.81 22.76
N HIS A 301 -6.46 2.83 22.05
CA HIS A 301 -5.19 2.27 22.50
C HIS A 301 -4.09 3.30 22.30
N LYS A 302 -3.25 3.52 23.32
CA LYS A 302 -2.07 4.38 23.24
C LYS A 302 -0.86 3.61 23.74
N LEU A 303 0.25 3.75 23.04
CA LEU A 303 1.56 3.22 23.40
C LEU A 303 2.59 4.34 23.25
N SER A 304 3.41 4.55 24.26
CA SER A 304 4.57 5.45 24.22
C SER A 304 5.82 4.71 24.69
N LEU A 305 6.89 4.87 23.94
CA LEU A 305 8.23 4.42 24.28
C LEU A 305 9.13 5.65 24.30
N GLU A 306 9.93 5.76 25.34
CA GLU A 306 10.86 6.86 25.52
C GLU A 306 12.20 6.32 26.01
N GLY A 307 13.27 6.71 25.32
CA GLY A 307 14.61 6.23 25.61
C GLY A 307 15.58 7.38 25.78
N LEU A 308 16.15 7.51 26.97
CA LEU A 308 17.27 8.39 27.28
C LEU A 308 18.47 7.56 27.77
N THR A 309 19.66 8.16 27.80
CA THR A 309 20.86 7.50 28.33
C THR A 309 20.72 7.10 29.81
N SER A 310 19.90 7.83 30.57
CA SER A 310 19.68 7.62 32.00
C SER A 310 18.48 6.72 32.33
N TYR A 311 17.53 6.56 31.41
CA TYR A 311 16.35 5.71 31.61
C TYR A 311 15.67 5.32 30.31
N PHE A 312 14.87 4.26 30.40
CA PHE A 312 13.99 3.78 29.34
C PHE A 312 12.59 3.57 29.93
N SER A 313 11.55 4.05 29.26
CA SER A 313 10.16 3.88 29.68
C SER A 313 9.26 3.39 28.55
N ILE A 314 8.30 2.54 28.94
CA ILE A 314 7.22 2.05 28.10
C ILE A 314 5.91 2.29 28.85
N GLU A 315 4.95 2.96 28.23
CA GLU A 315 3.61 3.15 28.76
C GLU A 315 2.59 2.70 27.71
N SER A 316 1.65 1.86 28.12
CA SER A 316 0.55 1.36 27.30
C SER A 316 -0.76 1.61 28.03
N SER A 317 -1.77 2.10 27.32
CA SER A 317 -3.11 2.26 27.86
C SER A 317 -4.16 1.87 26.84
N THR A 318 -5.16 1.11 27.30
CA THR A 318 -6.32 0.71 26.50
C THR A 318 -7.58 1.15 27.22
N LYS A 319 -8.53 1.75 26.49
CA LYS A 319 -9.87 2.07 26.97
C LYS A 319 -10.88 1.57 25.96
N GLY A 320 -11.86 0.81 26.40
CA GLY A 320 -12.94 0.31 25.58
C GLY A 320 -14.27 0.52 26.27
N ASP A 321 -15.28 0.90 25.52
CA ASP A 321 -16.67 0.93 25.97
C ASP A 321 -17.61 0.43 24.87
N VAL A 322 -18.71 -0.17 25.31
CA VAL A 322 -19.81 -0.59 24.45
C VAL A 322 -21.13 -0.40 25.19
N LYS A 323 -22.15 0.04 24.46
CA LYS A 323 -23.55 0.10 24.88
C LYS A 323 -24.41 -0.34 23.72
N GLY A 324 -25.46 -1.09 23.99
CA GLY A 324 -26.31 -1.58 22.93
C GLY A 324 -27.54 -2.30 23.45
N SER A 325 -28.27 -2.90 22.52
CA SER A 325 -29.43 -3.72 22.83
C SER A 325 -29.52 -4.90 21.88
N VAL A 326 -30.09 -6.01 22.37
CA VAL A 326 -30.49 -7.18 21.56
C VAL A 326 -31.88 -7.59 22.01
N LEU A 327 -32.85 -7.68 21.08
CA LEU A 327 -34.24 -8.05 21.40
C LEU A 327 -34.82 -7.23 22.57
N SER A 328 -34.52 -5.92 22.61
CA SER A 328 -34.91 -4.97 23.68
C SER A 328 -34.24 -5.17 25.05
N GLN A 329 -33.28 -6.09 25.19
CA GLN A 329 -32.43 -6.17 26.39
C GLN A 329 -31.20 -5.28 26.22
N GLU A 330 -31.06 -4.29 27.10
CA GLU A 330 -29.91 -3.38 27.08
C GLU A 330 -28.69 -4.01 27.72
N TYR A 331 -27.52 -3.72 27.16
CA TYR A 331 -26.24 -4.10 27.73
C TYR A 331 -25.25 -2.94 27.66
N SER A 332 -24.34 -2.89 28.61
CA SER A 332 -23.21 -1.97 28.58
C SER A 332 -21.99 -2.60 29.23
N ALA A 333 -20.81 -2.27 28.71
CA ALA A 333 -19.56 -2.67 29.34
C ALA A 333 -18.49 -1.59 29.11
N ASN A 334 -17.55 -1.50 30.04
CA ASN A 334 -16.33 -0.73 29.89
C ASN A 334 -15.12 -1.55 30.35
N VAL A 335 -13.97 -1.26 29.77
CA VAL A 335 -12.68 -1.82 30.15
C VAL A 335 -11.61 -0.75 30.04
N ALA A 336 -10.74 -0.67 31.03
CA ALA A 336 -9.58 0.20 31.03
C ALA A 336 -8.37 -0.59 31.53
N SER A 337 -7.26 -0.50 30.81
CA SER A 337 -5.98 -1.08 31.19
C SER A 337 -4.87 -0.05 31.06
N GLU A 338 -3.97 -0.02 32.03
CA GLU A 338 -2.76 0.80 32.03
C GLU A 338 -1.59 -0.11 32.42
N VAL A 339 -0.52 -0.08 31.61
CA VAL A 339 0.70 -0.86 31.83
C VAL A 339 1.88 0.09 31.67
N ASN A 340 2.68 0.24 32.72
CA ASN A 340 3.85 1.11 32.71
C ASN A 340 5.08 0.29 33.12
N THR A 341 6.19 0.48 32.42
CA THR A 341 7.50 -0.09 32.78
C THR A 341 8.56 0.99 32.64
N TYR A 342 9.39 1.11 33.67
CA TYR A 342 10.45 2.09 33.76
C TYR A 342 11.74 1.39 34.20
N LEU A 343 12.82 1.63 33.46
CA LEU A 343 14.14 1.06 33.70
C LEU A 343 15.16 2.19 33.82
N ASN A 344 15.96 2.19 34.88
CA ASN A 344 17.10 3.09 35.02
C ASN A 344 18.28 2.37 35.73
N SER A 345 19.37 3.10 35.99
CA SER A 345 20.55 2.56 36.70
C SER A 345 20.27 2.08 38.13
N LYS A 346 19.15 2.47 38.74
CA LYS A 346 18.73 2.06 40.09
C LYS A 346 17.83 0.81 40.09
N GLY A 347 17.42 0.31 38.92
CA GLY A 347 16.63 -0.90 38.75
C GLY A 347 15.39 -0.72 37.86
N THR A 348 14.54 -1.75 37.87
CA THR A 348 13.31 -1.81 37.06
C THR A 348 12.08 -1.61 37.95
N ARG A 349 11.10 -0.85 37.46
CA ARG A 349 9.78 -0.69 38.09
C ARG A 349 8.71 -0.94 37.04
N SER A 350 7.73 -1.77 37.36
CA SER A 350 6.59 -2.05 36.48
C SER A 350 5.29 -1.99 37.26
N SER A 351 4.23 -1.46 36.64
CA SER A 351 2.88 -1.44 37.20
C SER A 351 1.85 -1.81 36.14
N VAL A 352 0.80 -2.50 36.59
CA VAL A 352 -0.34 -2.91 35.76
C VAL A 352 -1.61 -2.57 36.53
N LYS A 353 -2.56 -1.94 35.84
CA LYS A 353 -3.89 -1.64 36.34
C LYS A 353 -4.91 -2.12 35.32
N LEU A 354 -5.90 -2.87 35.79
CA LEU A 354 -7.02 -3.35 34.97
C LEU A 354 -8.32 -3.04 35.70
N GLN A 355 -9.26 -2.45 34.99
CA GLN A 355 -10.60 -2.13 35.47
C GLN A 355 -11.61 -2.52 34.41
N GLY A 356 -12.71 -3.13 34.83
CA GLY A 356 -13.82 -3.42 33.93
C GLY A 356 -15.12 -3.50 34.70
N ALA A 357 -16.20 -3.06 34.06
CA ALA A 357 -17.56 -3.19 34.56
C ALA A 357 -18.49 -3.56 33.41
N SER A 358 -19.49 -4.38 33.69
CA SER A 358 -20.52 -4.78 32.74
C SER A 358 -21.87 -4.77 33.40
N LYS A 359 -22.91 -4.43 32.63
CA LYS A 359 -24.31 -4.45 33.05
C LYS A 359 -25.16 -5.02 31.91
N ILE A 360 -26.12 -5.88 32.25
CA ILE A 360 -27.16 -6.40 31.36
C ILE A 360 -28.49 -6.20 32.07
N ASP A 361 -29.48 -5.64 31.39
CA ASP A 361 -30.83 -5.51 31.94
C ASP A 361 -31.56 -6.85 31.82
N GLY A 362 -32.17 -7.33 32.93
CA GLY A 362 -33.05 -8.51 32.95
C GLY A 362 -32.46 -9.81 33.54
N ILE A 363 -31.27 -9.78 34.14
CA ILE A 363 -30.74 -10.91 34.93
C ILE A 363 -30.50 -10.39 36.36
N TRP A 364 -31.41 -10.74 37.27
CA TRP A 364 -31.26 -10.60 38.73
C TRP A 364 -30.97 -11.96 39.34
#